data_AF-A0A1A8NAU9-F1
#
_entry.id   AF-A0A1A8NAU9-F1
#
_cell.length_a   1.000
_cell.length_b   1.000
_cell.length_c   1.000
_cell.angle_alpha   90.00
_cell.angle_beta   90.00
_cell.angle_gamma   90.00
#
_symmetry.space_group_name_H-M   'P 1'
#
loop_
_entity.id
_entity.type
_entity.pdbx_description
1 polymer ?
#
loop_
_entity_poly.entity_id
_entity_poly.type
_entity_poly.pdbx_seq_one_letter_code
_entity_poly.pdbx_strand_id
1 'polypeptide(L)'
;MVVRFIEQYPAIQAASRDPRIKKVMDRDRLLRVSDDDMSKCEDFVDTMRVLYTSTLAVSADRSATAGQILPILDKLRAKFEVKDEDSAFKKATKEKEETNKELRLFLEEATALDPRFKGKSQDEAVWTRLENEAVALFAGDK
;
A
#
# COMPACT_ATOMS: atom_id res chain seq x y z
N MET A 1 4.17 14.57 -1.37
CA MET A 1 5.42 15.29 -1.03
C MET A 1 6.58 14.82 -1.92
N VAL A 2 6.93 13.53 -1.91
CA VAL A 2 8.04 12.98 -2.74
C VAL A 2 7.81 13.20 -4.23
N VAL A 3 6.61 12.96 -4.77
CA VAL A 3 6.30 13.22 -6.19
C VAL A 3 6.66 14.66 -6.62
N ARG A 4 6.26 15.66 -5.81
CA ARG A 4 6.59 17.07 -6.09
C ARG A 4 8.09 17.34 -5.98
N PHE A 5 8.77 16.68 -5.06
CA PHE A 5 10.23 16.79 -4.92
C PHE A 5 10.93 16.29 -6.18
N ILE A 6 10.51 15.13 -6.72
CA ILE A 6 11.03 14.59 -7.99
C ILE A 6 10.78 15.57 -9.14
N GLU A 7 9.56 16.09 -9.28
CA GLU A 7 9.20 17.07 -10.33
C GLU A 7 10.05 18.35 -10.25
N GLN A 8 10.39 18.78 -9.03
CA GLN A 8 11.15 20.00 -8.78
C GLN A 8 12.67 19.77 -8.74
N TYR A 9 13.14 18.52 -8.74
CA TYR A 9 14.55 18.18 -8.60
C TYR A 9 15.47 18.91 -9.59
N PRO A 10 15.11 19.06 -10.89
CA PRO A 10 15.95 19.82 -11.83
C PRO A 10 16.11 21.30 -11.42
N ALA A 11 15.04 21.93 -10.92
CA ALA A 11 15.07 23.31 -10.44
C ALA A 11 15.89 23.43 -9.15
N ILE A 12 15.78 22.44 -8.26
CA ILE A 12 16.56 22.35 -7.02
C ILE A 12 18.06 22.21 -7.35
N GLN A 13 18.43 21.35 -8.30
CA GLN A 13 19.81 21.22 -8.77
C GLN A 13 20.34 22.47 -9.48
N ALA A 14 19.49 23.20 -10.21
CA ALA A 14 19.89 24.45 -10.85
C ALA A 14 20.17 25.55 -9.81
N ALA A 15 19.28 25.73 -8.83
CA ALA A 15 19.43 26.68 -7.74
C ALA A 15 20.63 26.33 -6.83
N SER A 16 20.72 25.06 -6.43
CA SER A 16 21.93 24.23 -6.41
C SER A 16 23.27 24.88 -6.70
N ARG A 17 23.42 25.15 -8.00
CA ARG A 17 24.65 25.52 -8.66
C ARG A 17 24.76 27.03 -8.86
N ASP A 18 23.74 27.82 -8.49
CA ASP A 18 23.74 29.27 -8.60
C ASP A 18 24.81 29.87 -7.65
N PRO A 19 25.82 30.57 -8.19
CA PRO A 19 26.89 31.17 -7.39
C PRO A 19 26.39 32.18 -6.34
N ARG A 20 25.23 32.80 -6.55
CA ARG A 20 24.65 33.79 -5.64
C ARG A 20 24.10 33.12 -4.38
N ILE A 21 23.48 31.95 -4.52
CA ILE A 21 22.91 31.18 -3.41
C ILE A 21 24.02 30.43 -2.67
N LYS A 22 24.97 29.86 -3.42
CA LYS A 22 26.12 29.12 -2.87
C LYS A 22 27.07 29.97 -2.01
N LYS A 23 27.07 31.30 -2.16
CA LYS A 23 27.84 32.20 -1.29
C LYS A 23 27.19 32.42 0.08
N VAL A 24 25.86 32.28 0.17
CA VAL A 24 25.08 32.54 1.39
C VAL A 24 24.97 31.28 2.26
N MET A 25 25.05 30.11 1.65
CA MET A 25 24.88 28.83 2.31
C MET A 25 26.09 27.93 2.05
N ASP A 26 26.47 27.12 3.03
CA ASP A 26 27.63 26.25 2.95
C ASP A 26 27.53 25.27 1.76
N ARG A 27 28.61 25.08 1.00
CA ARG A 27 28.65 24.26 -0.21
C ARG A 27 28.24 22.81 0.09
N ASP A 28 28.67 22.29 1.23
CA ASP A 28 28.39 20.93 1.69
C ASP A 28 26.95 20.77 2.22
N ARG A 29 26.22 21.88 2.40
CA ARG A 29 24.78 21.89 2.71
C ARG A 29 23.92 21.88 1.46
N LEU A 30 24.37 22.45 0.34
CA LEU A 30 23.61 22.48 -0.93
C LEU A 30 23.74 21.24 -1.81
N LEU A 31 24.83 20.47 -1.69
CA LEU A 31 25.12 19.30 -2.55
C LEU A 31 24.67 17.96 -1.96
N ARG A 32 23.68 17.97 -1.06
CA ARG A 32 23.35 16.77 -0.24
C ARG A 32 22.48 15.73 -0.92
N VAL A 33 21.83 16.04 -2.04
CA VAL A 33 21.00 15.06 -2.75
C VAL A 33 21.80 14.53 -3.93
N SER A 34 22.16 13.26 -3.84
CA SER A 34 22.84 12.52 -4.89
C SER A 34 21.84 11.93 -5.89
N ASP A 35 22.35 11.50 -7.05
CA ASP A 35 21.52 10.78 -8.02
C ASP A 35 21.03 9.41 -7.49
N ASP A 36 21.74 8.83 -6.51
CA ASP A 36 21.29 7.64 -5.78
C ASP A 36 20.06 7.93 -4.90
N ASP A 37 20.04 9.08 -4.23
CA ASP A 37 18.85 9.52 -3.47
C ASP A 37 17.65 9.76 -4.38
N MET A 38 17.91 10.24 -5.59
CA MET A 38 16.90 10.45 -6.63
C MET A 38 16.32 9.11 -7.11
N SER A 39 17.18 8.13 -7.42
CA SER A 39 16.77 6.77 -7.78
C SER A 39 15.91 6.12 -6.68
N LYS A 40 16.29 6.28 -5.40
CA LYS A 40 15.49 5.80 -4.26
C LYS A 40 14.11 6.47 -4.20
N CYS A 41 14.02 7.77 -4.48
CA CYS A 41 12.75 8.48 -4.51
C CYS A 41 11.84 7.96 -5.63
N GLU A 42 12.38 7.68 -6.82
CA GLU A 42 11.64 7.07 -7.93
C GLU A 42 11.14 5.67 -7.56
N ASP A 43 12.03 4.82 -7.04
CA ASP A 43 11.69 3.48 -6.57
C ASP A 43 10.58 3.51 -5.50
N PHE A 44 10.64 4.48 -4.57
CA PHE A 44 9.61 4.67 -3.55
C PHE A 44 8.27 5.05 -4.17
N VAL A 45 8.24 6.05 -5.05
CA VAL A 45 6.99 6.53 -5.68
C VAL A 45 6.35 5.43 -6.50
N ASP A 46 7.14 4.69 -7.28
CA ASP A 46 6.63 3.61 -8.12
C ASP A 46 6.11 2.44 -7.30
N THR A 47 6.79 2.09 -6.21
CA THR A 47 6.32 1.05 -5.28
C THR A 47 5.02 1.46 -4.58
N MET A 48 4.92 2.72 -4.13
CA MET A 48 3.77 3.21 -3.36
C MET A 48 2.56 3.60 -4.23
N ARG A 49 2.74 3.79 -5.54
CA ARG A 49 1.66 4.20 -6.45
C ARG A 49 0.45 3.26 -6.41
N VAL A 50 0.71 1.96 -6.34
CA VAL A 50 -0.37 0.95 -6.26
C VAL A 50 -1.12 1.03 -4.93
N LEU A 51 -0.41 1.28 -3.83
CA LEU A 51 -1.02 1.46 -2.51
C LEU A 51 -1.90 2.71 -2.46
N TYR A 52 -1.43 3.81 -3.05
CA TYR A 52 -2.22 5.03 -3.19
C TYR A 52 -3.50 4.80 -4.00
N THR A 53 -3.39 4.11 -5.14
CA THR A 53 -4.54 3.80 -5.99
C THR A 53 -5.56 2.92 -5.27
N SER A 54 -5.10 1.89 -4.56
CA SER A 54 -5.96 1.03 -3.74
C SER A 54 -6.64 1.82 -2.62
N THR A 55 -5.92 2.74 -1.97
CA THR A 55 -6.48 3.60 -0.90
C THR A 55 -7.58 4.50 -1.46
N LEU A 56 -7.37 5.13 -2.62
CA LEU A 56 -8.40 5.91 -3.29
C LEU A 56 -9.62 5.06 -3.64
N ALA A 57 -9.42 3.84 -4.17
CA ALA A 57 -10.51 2.95 -4.52
C ALA A 57 -11.37 2.56 -3.29
N VAL A 58 -10.73 2.30 -2.14
CA VAL A 58 -11.43 1.93 -0.90
C VAL A 58 -12.10 3.14 -0.24
N SER A 59 -11.49 4.33 -0.32
CA SER A 59 -11.98 5.55 0.36
C SER A 59 -13.00 6.37 -0.45
N ALA A 60 -13.04 6.23 -1.77
CA ALA A 60 -13.95 6.97 -2.63
C ALA A 60 -15.34 6.33 -2.76
N ASP A 61 -15.49 5.07 -2.36
CA ASP A 61 -16.75 4.35 -2.53
C ASP A 61 -17.80 4.84 -1.52
N ARG A 62 -19.03 5.06 -2.00
CA ARG A 62 -20.18 5.45 -1.15
C ARG A 62 -20.90 4.22 -0.58
N SER A 63 -20.43 3.01 -0.91
CA SER A 63 -21.00 1.73 -0.49
C SER A 63 -20.03 0.95 0.40
N ALA A 64 -20.53 -0.06 1.12
CA ALA A 64 -19.71 -0.87 2.02
C ALA A 64 -18.62 -1.62 1.24
N THR A 65 -17.35 -1.35 1.56
CA THR A 65 -16.18 -1.88 0.82
C THR A 65 -15.53 -3.10 1.49
N ALA A 66 -16.02 -3.54 2.65
CA ALA A 66 -15.33 -4.55 3.47
C ALA A 66 -15.02 -5.85 2.70
N GLY A 67 -15.96 -6.36 1.91
CA GLY A 67 -15.76 -7.56 1.09
C GLY A 67 -14.79 -7.40 -0.08
N GLN A 68 -14.42 -6.16 -0.43
CA GLN A 68 -13.40 -5.88 -1.45
C GLN A 68 -12.00 -5.71 -0.86
N ILE A 69 -11.89 -5.47 0.45
CA ILE A 69 -10.60 -5.20 1.10
C ILE A 69 -9.67 -6.40 0.96
N LEU A 70 -10.12 -7.63 1.23
CA LEU A 70 -9.27 -8.82 1.12
C LEU A 70 -8.76 -9.07 -0.32
N PRO A 71 -9.62 -9.05 -1.36
CA PRO A 71 -9.15 -9.11 -2.75
C PRO A 71 -8.14 -8.01 -3.13
N ILE A 72 -8.30 -6.80 -2.60
CA ILE A 72 -7.35 -5.70 -2.82
C ILE A 72 -6.02 -5.99 -2.10
N LEU A 73 -6.08 -6.47 -0.85
CA LEU A 73 -4.90 -6.85 -0.08
C LEU A 73 -4.10 -7.96 -0.77
N ASP A 74 -4.75 -8.97 -1.34
CA ASP A 74 -4.05 -10.04 -2.05
C ASP A 74 -3.35 -9.54 -3.31
N LYS A 75 -3.99 -8.63 -4.07
CA LYS A 75 -3.34 -7.94 -5.19
C LYS A 75 -2.14 -7.11 -4.74
N LEU A 76 -2.24 -6.41 -3.60
CA LEU A 76 -1.14 -5.64 -3.04
C LEU A 76 0.00 -6.57 -2.60
N ARG A 77 -0.28 -7.67 -1.91
CA ARG A 77 0.73 -8.65 -1.47
C ARG A 77 1.55 -9.23 -2.63
N ALA A 78 0.90 -9.50 -3.77
CA ALA A 78 1.57 -9.95 -4.99
C ALA A 78 2.45 -8.85 -5.60
N LYS A 79 2.04 -7.58 -5.54
CA LYS A 79 2.85 -6.45 -6.04
C LYS A 79 4.03 -6.11 -5.13
N PHE A 80 3.87 -6.32 -3.83
CA PHE A 80 4.90 -6.12 -2.81
C PHE A 80 5.76 -7.37 -2.59
N GLU A 81 5.64 -8.40 -3.44
CA GLU A 81 6.57 -9.50 -3.43
C GLU A 81 7.97 -8.99 -3.83
N VAL A 82 8.97 -9.38 -3.03
CA VAL A 82 10.36 -9.04 -3.25
C VAL A 82 10.86 -9.85 -4.44
N LYS A 83 11.42 -9.16 -5.43
CA LYS A 83 12.01 -9.77 -6.63
C LYS A 83 13.52 -9.68 -6.56
N ASP A 84 14.22 -10.57 -7.26
CA ASP A 84 15.69 -10.56 -7.30
C ASP A 84 16.24 -9.25 -7.86
N GLU A 85 15.54 -8.70 -8.85
CA GLU A 85 15.82 -7.43 -9.55
C GLU A 85 15.64 -6.17 -8.67
N ASP A 86 14.97 -6.28 -7.53
CA ASP A 86 14.71 -5.11 -6.69
C ASP A 86 16.01 -4.56 -6.07
N SER A 87 16.14 -3.22 -6.04
CA SER A 87 17.20 -2.55 -5.30
C SER A 87 17.10 -2.85 -3.80
N ALA A 88 18.21 -2.79 -3.05
CA ALA A 88 18.18 -3.03 -1.60
C ALA A 88 17.18 -2.12 -0.87
N PHE A 89 17.05 -0.87 -1.32
CA PHE A 89 16.07 0.08 -0.81
C PHE A 89 14.62 -0.35 -1.11
N LYS A 90 14.35 -0.82 -2.33
CA LYS A 90 13.03 -1.31 -2.73
C LYS A 90 12.63 -2.58 -2.00
N LYS A 91 13.59 -3.49 -1.73
CA LYS A 91 13.38 -4.68 -0.89
C LYS A 91 12.96 -4.28 0.53
N ALA A 92 13.67 -3.34 1.15
CA ALA A 92 13.31 -2.81 2.47
C ALA A 92 11.94 -2.12 2.47
N THR A 93 11.61 -1.39 1.40
CA THR A 93 10.30 -0.73 1.25
C THR A 93 9.14 -1.73 1.11
N LYS A 94 9.43 -2.93 0.60
CA LYS A 94 8.45 -4.00 0.42
C LYS A 94 8.23 -4.88 1.65
N GLU A 95 8.95 -4.62 2.73
CA GLU A 95 8.87 -5.42 3.95
C GLU A 95 7.42 -5.46 4.47
N LYS A 96 6.96 -6.67 4.79
CA LYS A 96 5.55 -6.94 5.07
C LYS A 96 5.31 -6.89 6.57
N GLU A 97 4.28 -6.15 6.96
CA GLU A 97 3.71 -6.26 8.30
C GLU A 97 2.62 -7.35 8.32
N GLU A 98 2.60 -8.16 9.37
CA GLU A 98 1.65 -9.25 9.51
C GLU A 98 0.25 -8.67 9.81
N THR A 99 -0.74 -9.05 9.00
CA THR A 99 -2.12 -8.62 9.22
C THR A 99 -2.68 -9.32 10.46
N ASN A 100 -3.31 -8.56 11.36
CA ASN A 100 -3.98 -9.11 12.54
C ASN A 100 -4.93 -10.26 12.15
N LYS A 101 -4.81 -11.41 12.83
CA LYS A 101 -5.57 -12.63 12.56
C LYS A 101 -7.08 -12.42 12.66
N GLU A 102 -7.56 -11.69 13.66
CA GLU A 102 -8.99 -11.42 13.85
C GLU A 102 -9.55 -10.59 12.70
N LEU A 103 -8.82 -9.53 12.32
CA LEU A 103 -9.19 -8.70 11.17
C LEU A 103 -9.22 -9.53 9.88
N ARG A 104 -8.30 -10.48 9.72
CA ARG A 104 -8.26 -11.36 8.56
C ARG A 104 -9.50 -12.25 8.48
N LEU A 105 -9.91 -12.89 9.59
CA LEU A 105 -11.10 -13.74 9.63
C LEU A 105 -12.37 -12.97 9.25
N PHE A 106 -12.54 -11.77 9.81
CA PHE A 106 -13.66 -10.87 9.47
C PHE A 106 -13.67 -10.52 7.97
N LEU A 107 -12.51 -10.22 7.40
CA LEU A 107 -12.42 -9.86 5.99
C LEU A 107 -12.69 -11.05 5.05
N GLU A 108 -12.32 -12.27 5.45
CA GLU A 108 -12.65 -13.50 4.72
C GLU A 108 -14.18 -13.71 4.65
N GLU A 109 -14.87 -13.55 5.78
CA GLU A 109 -16.33 -13.66 5.89
C GLU A 109 -17.04 -12.56 5.10
N ALA A 110 -16.62 -11.31 5.28
CA ALA A 110 -17.16 -10.16 4.54
C ALA A 110 -16.99 -10.33 3.02
N THR A 111 -15.87 -10.91 2.58
CA THR A 111 -15.60 -11.18 1.16
C THR A 111 -16.46 -12.31 0.63
N ALA A 112 -16.68 -13.38 1.41
CA ALA A 112 -17.53 -14.50 1.02
C ALA A 112 -19.00 -14.08 0.86
N LEU A 113 -19.46 -13.15 1.71
CA LEU A 113 -20.81 -12.59 1.66
C LEU A 113 -21.01 -11.53 0.58
N ASP A 114 -19.94 -10.95 0.02
CA ASP A 114 -20.04 -9.93 -1.02
C ASP A 114 -20.47 -10.58 -2.37
N PRO A 115 -21.62 -10.19 -2.95
CA PRO A 115 -22.13 -10.76 -4.19
C PRO A 115 -21.16 -10.66 -5.38
N ARG A 116 -20.24 -9.68 -5.38
CA ARG A 116 -19.24 -9.48 -6.43
C ARG A 116 -18.20 -10.62 -6.47
N PHE A 117 -18.04 -11.34 -5.37
CA PHE A 117 -17.07 -12.44 -5.21
C PHE A 117 -17.72 -13.80 -4.95
N LYS A 118 -19.06 -13.89 -5.03
CA LYS A 118 -19.80 -15.13 -4.87
C LYS A 118 -19.23 -16.24 -5.76
N GLY A 119 -18.97 -17.41 -5.18
CA GLY A 119 -18.40 -18.58 -5.86
C GLY A 119 -16.89 -18.55 -6.05
N LYS A 120 -16.19 -17.51 -5.58
CA LYS A 120 -14.71 -17.42 -5.61
C LYS A 120 -14.04 -17.79 -4.29
N SER A 121 -14.77 -17.74 -3.17
CA SER A 121 -14.30 -18.29 -1.90
C SER A 121 -14.52 -19.81 -1.90
N GLN A 122 -13.42 -20.58 -1.97
CA GLN A 122 -13.44 -22.04 -1.93
C GLN A 122 -13.13 -22.62 -0.55
N ASP A 123 -12.97 -21.76 0.46
CA ASP A 123 -12.60 -22.21 1.80
C ASP A 123 -13.85 -22.56 2.61
N GLU A 124 -14.08 -23.86 2.76
CA GLU A 124 -15.16 -24.43 3.59
C GLU A 124 -15.10 -23.96 5.05
N ALA A 125 -13.91 -23.60 5.56
CA ALA A 125 -13.77 -23.09 6.91
C ALA A 125 -14.46 -21.73 7.09
N VAL A 126 -14.52 -20.90 6.04
CA VAL A 126 -15.23 -19.61 6.08
C VAL A 126 -16.73 -19.84 6.18
N TRP A 127 -17.27 -20.76 5.38
CA TRP A 127 -18.69 -21.10 5.39
C TRP A 127 -19.11 -21.75 6.71
N THR A 128 -18.28 -22.63 7.27
CA THR A 128 -18.52 -23.24 8.58
C THR A 128 -18.63 -22.19 9.69
N ARG A 129 -17.77 -21.15 9.68
CA ARG A 129 -17.86 -20.05 10.65
C ARG A 129 -19.15 -19.25 10.50
N LEU A 130 -19.49 -18.88 9.26
CA LEU A 130 -20.73 -18.16 8.95
C LEU A 130 -21.98 -18.95 9.35
N GLU A 131 -22.00 -20.26 9.12
CA GLU A 131 -23.10 -21.13 9.53
C GLU A 131 -23.23 -21.19 11.06
N ASN A 132 -22.12 -21.34 11.78
CA ASN A 132 -22.12 -21.34 13.24
C ASN A 132 -22.63 -20.02 13.82
N GLU A 133 -22.21 -18.88 13.27
CA GLU A 133 -22.70 -17.57 13.68
C GLU A 133 -24.19 -17.39 13.37
N ALA A 134 -24.64 -17.81 12.19
CA ALA A 134 -26.05 -17.75 11.83
C ALA A 134 -26.90 -18.62 12.77
N VAL A 135 -26.47 -19.85 13.04
CA VAL A 135 -27.13 -20.75 14.00
C VAL A 135 -27.19 -20.11 15.38
N ALA A 136 -26.11 -19.50 15.87
CA ALA A 136 -26.11 -18.81 17.16
C ALA A 136 -27.10 -17.63 17.19
N LEU A 137 -27.14 -16.83 16.12
CA LEU A 137 -28.08 -15.70 15.96
C LEU A 137 -29.55 -16.14 15.97
N PHE A 138 -29.87 -17.26 15.31
CA PHE A 138 -31.24 -17.77 15.20
C PHE A 138 -31.65 -18.72 16.33
N ALA A 139 -30.70 -19.32 17.03
CA ALA A 139 -30.95 -20.18 18.20
C ALA A 139 -31.27 -19.38 19.47
N GLY A 140 -30.97 -18.08 19.49
CA GLY A 140 -31.42 -17.16 20.52
C GLY A 140 -30.74 -17.37 21.87
N ASP A 141 -29.54 -16.83 22.03
CA ASP A 141 -29.16 -16.23 23.31
C ASP A 141 -29.07 -14.71 23.11
N LYS A 142 -29.78 -14.00 23.98
CA LYS A 142 -29.97 -12.55 24.00
C LYS A 142 -28.67 -11.79 24.29
#